data_AF-A0A2V8IA08-F1
#
_entry.id   AF-A0A2V8IA08-F1
#
_cell.length_a   1.000
_cell.length_b   1.000
_cell.length_c   1.000
_cell.angle_alpha   90.00
_cell.angle_beta   90.00
_cell.angle_gamma   90.00
#
_symmetry.space_group_name_H-M   'P 1'
#
loop_
_entity.id
_entity.type
_entity.pdbx_description
1 polymer ?
#
loop_
_entity_poly.entity_id
_entity_poly.type
_entity_poly.pdbx_seq_one_letter_code
_entity_poly.pdbx_strand_id
1 'polypeptide(L)'
;MIWLLAVGWVVSVPSTLSRAQESVSFTRDIQPILQNSCWKCHGEAMQLSKLDLRTLEGALKGGEKGASIVPGKAEDSRLYRRVAGLERPAMPMDGKLTGDQISTIKAWIDQGAHWDVGAEAKAPSVDPAALAALENMEISPEARNYWAFKLPLQAPVPNASADLRNPIDRFLEKTRREKDLKAAPRADRLTLVRRAYMDLIGLPPTPSETEEFLSDNSPEAWGHLIDKLLASPHYGERWGRHWLDVARYADSDGFEQDFDRPNAWLYRDYVVRSLNQDKPYNIFIKEQVAGDELETKSADTMIATGFLRAGPRVHFREKDTPERRFDYLDDVMATIGRGILGLTVQCARCHNHKFDPIPQKDYYALQAAIFGYVETTYPLVPKEEADAYNKKVAEIDAQIKPLRERIAEIEAPYREKLKAEALRKYPENVQRAVEKPENERTPGEKLLATQVIEGGLNVNGPTVERALTPEHAAERKALNDRIAALQKEKPQPIPVADIVTDGDYRFTPLGPGDDVIGCVKCRIQEAEGTFLHTGPARYQVPPSYFLVRGDPASKGSLMKPGFITVATYGNPPTEIPPADGRTSGRRRALAEWLASRENPLAPRVIVNRVWHHHFGRGIVPTLCWTG
;
A
#
# COMPACT_ATOMS: atom_id res chain seq x y z
N MET A 1 -41.98 -63.91 72.58
CA MET A 1 -40.80 -64.77 72.80
C MET A 1 -40.08 -64.88 71.47
N ILE A 2 -39.00 -64.11 71.30
CA ILE A 2 -37.62 -64.57 71.07
C ILE A 2 -37.42 -65.15 69.64
N TRP A 3 -36.29 -64.75 69.03
CA TRP A 3 -35.68 -65.23 67.78
C TRP A 3 -35.93 -64.32 66.56
N LEU A 4 -35.03 -63.34 66.44
CA LEU A 4 -34.78 -62.56 65.23
C LEU A 4 -34.39 -63.50 64.08
N LEU A 5 -35.33 -63.69 63.15
CA LEU A 5 -35.12 -64.37 61.88
C LEU A 5 -34.40 -63.42 60.91
N ALA A 6 -33.14 -63.71 60.62
CA ALA A 6 -32.39 -63.09 59.53
C ALA A 6 -32.93 -63.60 58.18
N VAL A 7 -33.76 -62.81 57.53
CA VAL A 7 -34.24 -63.08 56.17
C VAL A 7 -33.26 -62.45 55.19
N GLY A 8 -32.51 -63.30 54.48
CA GLY A 8 -31.61 -62.87 53.40
C GLY A 8 -32.40 -62.28 52.24
N TRP A 9 -32.11 -61.03 51.90
CA TRP A 9 -32.56 -60.39 50.67
C TRP A 9 -31.38 -60.32 49.71
N VAL A 10 -31.54 -60.93 48.54
CA VAL A 10 -30.64 -60.81 47.39
C VAL A 10 -30.73 -59.35 46.92
N VAL A 11 -29.66 -58.58 47.17
CA VAL A 11 -29.51 -57.24 46.62
C VAL A 11 -28.79 -57.35 45.28
N SER A 12 -29.55 -57.14 44.21
CA SER A 12 -29.06 -56.94 42.85
C SER A 12 -28.13 -55.73 42.83
N VAL A 13 -26.84 -55.95 42.59
CA VAL A 13 -25.87 -54.88 42.36
C VAL A 13 -26.15 -54.29 40.97
N PRO A 14 -26.49 -53.00 40.83
CA PRO A 14 -26.49 -52.38 39.52
C PRO A 14 -25.05 -52.30 39.03
N SER A 15 -24.75 -52.99 37.93
CA SER A 15 -23.54 -52.79 37.17
C SER A 15 -23.51 -51.35 36.67
N THR A 16 -22.82 -50.48 37.39
CA THR A 16 -22.37 -49.20 36.84
C THR A 16 -21.38 -49.53 35.73
N LEU A 17 -21.88 -49.58 34.51
CA LEU A 17 -21.09 -49.53 33.29
C LEU A 17 -20.12 -48.35 33.46
N SER A 18 -18.85 -48.68 33.66
CA SER A 18 -17.74 -47.75 33.44
C SER A 18 -17.90 -47.27 32.00
N ARG A 19 -18.29 -46.00 31.83
CA ARG A 19 -18.21 -45.34 30.53
C ARG A 19 -16.73 -45.34 30.18
N ALA A 20 -16.33 -46.25 29.30
CA ALA A 20 -15.01 -46.25 28.69
C ALA A 20 -14.76 -44.81 28.22
N GLN A 21 -13.75 -44.19 28.80
CA GLN A 21 -13.40 -42.81 28.50
C GLN A 21 -12.96 -42.78 27.04
N GLU A 22 -13.77 -42.18 26.17
CA GLU A 22 -13.46 -42.09 24.74
C GLU A 22 -12.05 -41.50 24.57
N SER A 23 -11.24 -42.15 23.74
CA SER A 23 -9.89 -41.67 23.43
C SER A 23 -9.99 -40.34 22.70
N VAL A 24 -9.36 -39.30 23.25
CA VAL A 24 -9.33 -37.97 22.65
C VAL A 24 -8.37 -37.98 21.47
N SER A 25 -8.88 -37.64 20.28
CA SER A 25 -8.08 -37.57 19.06
C SER A 25 -7.46 -36.18 18.93
N PHE A 26 -6.16 -36.12 18.63
CA PHE A 26 -5.51 -34.82 18.41
C PHE A 26 -6.12 -34.12 17.19
N THR A 27 -6.19 -34.79 16.05
CA THR A 27 -6.68 -34.22 14.79
C THR A 27 -8.14 -33.76 14.87
N ARG A 28 -9.01 -34.54 15.53
CA ARG A 28 -10.44 -34.23 15.62
C ARG A 28 -10.76 -33.23 16.73
N ASP A 29 -10.17 -33.40 17.91
CA ASP A 29 -10.65 -32.74 19.13
C ASP A 29 -9.72 -31.61 19.62
N ILE A 30 -8.40 -31.72 19.42
CA ILE A 30 -7.41 -30.78 19.98
C ILE A 30 -6.91 -29.77 18.95
N GLN A 31 -6.60 -30.23 17.74
CA GLN A 31 -6.05 -29.41 16.67
C GLN A 31 -6.95 -28.20 16.33
N PRO A 32 -8.28 -28.32 16.23
CA PRO A 32 -9.15 -27.15 15.99
C PRO A 32 -9.07 -26.10 17.11
N ILE A 33 -8.85 -26.54 18.36
CA ILE A 33 -8.71 -25.63 19.50
C ILE A 33 -7.38 -24.86 19.40
N LEU A 34 -6.27 -25.57 19.14
CA LEU A 34 -4.95 -24.95 19.00
C LEU A 34 -4.88 -24.02 17.78
N GLN A 35 -5.51 -24.40 16.66
CA GLN A 35 -5.64 -23.58 15.45
C GLN A 35 -6.31 -22.25 15.72
N ASN A 36 -7.49 -22.28 16.32
CA ASN A 36 -8.33 -21.09 16.46
C ASN A 36 -7.84 -20.15 17.57
N SER A 37 -7.25 -20.71 18.63
CA SER A 37 -6.98 -19.97 19.87
C SER A 37 -5.50 -19.85 20.22
N CYS A 38 -4.60 -20.60 19.58
CA CYS A 38 -3.19 -20.65 20.00
C CYS A 38 -2.19 -20.33 18.86
N TRP A 39 -2.40 -20.84 17.66
CA TRP A 39 -1.42 -20.73 16.56
C TRP A 39 -1.19 -19.32 16.03
N LYS A 40 -2.11 -18.38 16.29
CA LYS A 40 -1.91 -16.95 15.97
C LYS A 40 -0.68 -16.37 16.68
N CYS A 41 -0.41 -16.86 17.89
CA CYS A 41 0.65 -16.36 18.77
C CYS A 41 1.72 -17.40 19.11
N HIS A 42 1.43 -18.69 18.91
CA HIS A 42 2.30 -19.84 19.18
C HIS A 42 2.34 -20.80 17.97
N GLY A 43 2.54 -20.24 16.77
CA GLY A 43 2.59 -20.93 15.48
C GLY A 43 3.68 -20.37 14.56
N GLU A 44 3.52 -20.45 13.22
CA GLU A 44 4.58 -20.05 12.27
C GLU A 44 4.85 -18.56 12.27
N ALA A 45 3.77 -17.79 12.18
CA ALA A 45 3.83 -16.34 12.03
C ALA A 45 4.35 -15.66 13.31
N MET A 46 4.14 -16.28 14.47
CA MET A 46 4.54 -15.75 15.76
C MET A 46 4.68 -16.87 16.80
N GLN A 47 5.79 -16.86 17.54
CA GLN A 47 6.09 -17.80 18.62
C GLN A 47 6.36 -17.04 19.92
N LEU A 48 5.32 -16.46 20.51
CA LEU A 48 5.42 -15.80 21.81
C LEU A 48 5.98 -16.79 22.85
N SER A 49 6.95 -16.32 23.63
CA SER A 49 7.72 -17.15 24.56
C SER A 49 8.44 -18.34 23.91
N LYS A 50 8.72 -18.31 22.60
CA LYS A 50 9.35 -19.38 21.81
C LYS A 50 8.61 -20.71 21.84
N LEU A 51 7.30 -20.67 22.05
CA LEU A 51 6.46 -21.86 22.05
C LEU A 51 5.83 -22.03 20.66
N ASP A 52 6.02 -23.21 20.05
CA ASP A 52 5.32 -23.63 18.83
C ASP A 52 4.39 -24.81 19.16
N LEU A 53 3.08 -24.62 18.99
CA LEU A 53 2.05 -25.62 19.26
C LEU A 53 1.56 -26.33 17.99
N ARG A 54 2.23 -26.14 16.84
CA ARG A 54 1.88 -26.80 15.58
C ARG A 54 2.48 -28.18 15.43
N THR A 55 3.61 -28.44 16.10
CA THR A 55 4.33 -29.71 16.01
C THR A 55 4.38 -30.38 17.38
N LEU A 56 4.38 -31.72 17.39
CA LEU A 56 4.54 -32.51 18.60
C LEU A 56 5.84 -32.14 19.32
N GLU A 57 6.95 -32.03 18.58
CA GLU A 57 8.26 -31.68 19.14
C GLU A 57 8.25 -30.28 19.79
N GLY A 58 7.65 -29.28 19.12
CA GLY A 58 7.55 -27.92 19.66
C GLY A 58 6.67 -27.85 20.91
N ALA A 59 5.55 -28.57 20.90
CA ALA A 59 4.61 -28.60 22.02
C ALA A 59 5.18 -29.33 23.24
N LEU A 60 5.97 -30.39 23.03
CA LEU A 60 6.66 -31.11 24.12
C LEU A 60 7.87 -30.35 24.66
N LYS A 61 8.72 -29.81 23.77
CA LYS A 61 9.91 -29.03 24.15
C LYS A 61 9.54 -27.79 24.96
N GLY A 62 8.41 -27.17 24.61
CA GLY A 62 7.93 -25.96 25.25
C GLY A 62 8.74 -24.71 24.89
N GLY A 63 8.40 -23.60 25.55
CA GLY A 63 9.01 -22.30 25.30
C GLY A 63 10.15 -21.96 26.26
N GLU A 64 10.45 -20.67 26.41
CA GLU A 64 11.51 -20.13 27.28
C GLU A 64 11.40 -20.51 28.76
N LYS A 65 10.21 -20.97 29.18
CA LYS A 65 9.88 -21.30 30.56
C LYS A 65 9.67 -22.80 30.76
N GLY A 66 10.33 -23.62 29.94
CA GLY A 66 10.33 -25.08 30.02
C GLY A 66 9.19 -25.75 29.27
N ALA A 67 9.09 -27.07 29.44
CA ALA A 67 8.14 -27.93 28.75
C ALA A 67 6.69 -27.42 28.87
N SER A 68 5.99 -27.35 27.74
CA SER A 68 4.60 -26.90 27.70
C SER A 68 3.63 -28.05 28.01
N ILE A 69 3.98 -29.26 27.57
CA ILE A 69 3.21 -30.49 27.78
C ILE A 69 4.10 -31.55 28.42
N VAL A 70 3.61 -32.16 29.50
CA VAL A 70 4.16 -33.34 30.15
C VAL A 70 3.17 -34.48 29.92
N PRO A 71 3.43 -35.41 28.98
CA PRO A 71 2.53 -36.52 28.67
C PRO A 71 2.13 -37.31 29.92
N GLY A 72 0.83 -37.55 30.08
CA GLY A 72 0.25 -38.28 31.22
C GLY A 72 0.07 -37.47 32.50
N LYS A 73 0.45 -36.18 32.51
CA LYS A 73 0.36 -35.30 33.69
C LYS A 73 -0.16 -33.91 33.34
N ALA A 74 -1.47 -33.76 33.17
CA ALA A 74 -2.06 -32.46 32.81
C ALA A 74 -1.79 -31.37 33.87
N GLU A 75 -1.85 -31.70 35.15
CA GLU A 75 -1.64 -30.74 36.26
C GLU A 75 -0.21 -30.19 36.32
N ASP A 76 0.76 -30.94 35.78
CA ASP A 76 2.18 -30.53 35.67
C ASP A 76 2.48 -29.83 34.33
N SER A 77 1.54 -29.89 33.37
CA SER A 77 1.70 -29.32 32.03
C SER A 77 1.33 -27.84 32.01
N ARG A 78 2.29 -26.97 31.67
CA ARG A 78 2.05 -25.51 31.64
C ARG A 78 0.96 -25.12 30.66
N LEU A 79 0.79 -25.81 29.54
CA LEU A 79 -0.30 -25.56 28.60
C LEU A 79 -1.66 -25.60 29.32
N TYR A 80 -1.94 -26.68 30.05
CA TYR A 80 -3.18 -26.84 30.80
C TYR A 80 -3.30 -25.81 31.94
N ARG A 81 -2.24 -25.61 32.73
CA ARG A 81 -2.26 -24.66 33.85
C ARG A 81 -2.55 -23.23 33.39
N ARG A 82 -2.08 -22.85 32.20
CA ARG A 82 -2.28 -21.53 31.60
C ARG A 82 -3.70 -21.36 31.07
N VAL A 83 -4.27 -22.38 30.40
CA VAL A 83 -5.65 -22.32 29.88
C VAL A 83 -6.71 -22.48 30.96
N ALA A 84 -6.40 -23.20 32.04
CA ALA A 84 -7.25 -23.33 33.23
C ALA A 84 -7.12 -22.13 34.20
N GLY A 85 -6.24 -21.16 33.91
CA GLY A 85 -6.03 -19.98 34.76
C GLY A 85 -5.30 -20.24 36.08
N LEU A 86 -4.71 -21.42 36.25
CA LEU A 86 -3.90 -21.82 37.40
C LEU A 86 -2.50 -21.18 37.38
N GLU A 87 -2.06 -20.63 36.24
CA GLU A 87 -0.79 -19.93 36.08
C GLU A 87 -0.98 -18.64 35.25
N ARG A 88 -0.37 -17.52 35.67
CA ARG A 88 -0.56 -16.19 35.04
C ARG A 88 0.61 -15.72 34.15
N PRO A 89 0.35 -14.98 33.05
CA PRO A 89 -0.97 -14.71 32.46
C PRO A 89 -1.70 -15.98 31.99
N ALA A 90 -3.03 -15.98 32.17
CA ALA A 90 -3.91 -17.01 31.63
C ALA A 90 -3.97 -16.87 30.11
N MET A 91 -4.15 -17.99 29.41
CA MET A 91 -4.20 -18.04 27.94
C MET A 91 -5.55 -18.61 27.49
N PRO A 92 -6.10 -18.20 26.34
CA PRO A 92 -5.61 -17.18 25.40
C PRO A 92 -5.73 -15.74 25.95
N MET A 93 -4.91 -14.80 25.46
CA MET A 93 -4.96 -13.39 25.88
C MET A 93 -6.12 -12.62 25.24
N ASP A 94 -6.60 -13.08 24.08
CA ASP A 94 -7.64 -12.50 23.24
C ASP A 94 -8.98 -13.25 23.32
N GLY A 95 -9.26 -13.96 24.42
CA GLY A 95 -10.51 -14.70 24.61
C GLY A 95 -10.48 -15.66 25.80
N LYS A 96 -11.51 -16.52 25.94
CA LYS A 96 -11.54 -17.62 26.91
C LYS A 96 -11.98 -18.90 26.22
N LEU A 97 -11.32 -20.02 26.54
CA LEU A 97 -11.78 -21.34 26.14
C LEU A 97 -13.01 -21.74 26.97
N THR A 98 -13.88 -22.57 26.41
CA THR A 98 -15.02 -23.14 27.14
C THR A 98 -14.54 -24.18 28.16
N GLY A 99 -15.36 -24.46 29.19
CA GLY A 99 -15.06 -25.51 30.17
C GLY A 99 -14.84 -26.87 29.51
N ASP A 100 -15.61 -27.17 28.48
CA ASP A 100 -15.48 -28.40 27.68
C ASP A 100 -14.13 -28.45 26.96
N GLN A 101 -13.72 -27.38 26.27
CA GLN A 101 -12.41 -27.30 25.59
C GLN A 101 -11.25 -27.49 26.56
N ILE A 102 -11.31 -26.88 27.74
CA ILE A 102 -10.29 -27.05 28.78
C ILE A 102 -10.25 -28.50 29.28
N SER A 103 -11.43 -29.11 29.48
CA SER A 103 -11.55 -30.52 29.92
C SER A 103 -11.03 -31.50 28.86
N THR A 104 -11.25 -31.21 27.58
CA THR A 104 -10.74 -32.00 26.44
C THR A 104 -9.22 -31.91 26.36
N ILE A 105 -8.64 -30.72 26.52
CA ILE A 105 -7.18 -30.54 26.59
C ILE A 105 -6.60 -31.32 27.78
N LYS A 106 -7.24 -31.25 28.95
CA LYS A 106 -6.81 -32.00 30.14
C LYS A 106 -6.81 -33.50 29.88
N ALA A 107 -7.93 -34.04 29.39
CA ALA A 107 -8.12 -35.45 29.13
C ALA A 107 -7.10 -35.97 28.10
N TRP A 108 -6.84 -35.19 27.04
CA TRP A 108 -5.84 -35.54 26.05
C TRP A 108 -4.42 -35.61 26.62
N ILE A 109 -4.02 -34.66 27.47
CA ILE A 109 -2.69 -34.70 28.10
C ILE A 109 -2.59 -35.88 29.07
N ASP A 110 -3.61 -36.14 29.89
CA ASP A 110 -3.65 -37.27 30.81
C ASP A 110 -3.63 -38.62 30.08
N GLN A 111 -4.17 -38.70 28.86
CA GLN A 111 -4.10 -39.87 27.98
C GLN A 111 -2.74 -40.02 27.27
N GLY A 112 -1.73 -39.21 27.60
CA GLY A 112 -0.39 -39.32 27.03
C GLY A 112 -0.11 -38.36 25.88
N ALA A 113 -1.00 -37.39 25.62
CA ALA A 113 -0.86 -36.38 24.57
C ALA A 113 -0.49 -36.97 23.20
N HIS A 114 -1.16 -38.07 22.81
CA HIS A 114 -0.90 -38.75 21.54
C HIS A 114 -1.33 -37.91 20.34
N TRP A 115 -0.49 -37.86 19.31
CA TRP A 115 -0.79 -37.23 18.01
C TRP A 115 -1.07 -38.34 17.01
N ASP A 116 -2.27 -38.37 16.47
CA ASP A 116 -2.78 -39.43 15.58
C ASP A 116 -2.34 -39.28 14.12
N VAL A 117 -1.67 -38.18 13.78
CA VAL A 117 -0.96 -37.95 12.51
C VAL A 117 0.51 -37.62 12.77
N GLY A 118 1.41 -38.14 11.92
CA GLY A 118 2.86 -37.94 12.04
C GLY A 118 3.26 -36.47 12.18
N ALA A 119 4.35 -36.22 12.90
CA ALA A 119 4.77 -34.95 13.51
C ALA A 119 5.11 -33.76 12.56
N GLU A 120 4.58 -33.74 11.34
CA GLU A 120 4.69 -32.61 10.41
C GLU A 120 3.31 -32.16 9.94
N ALA A 121 2.58 -31.48 10.82
CA ALA A 121 1.52 -30.57 10.36
C ALA A 121 2.20 -29.33 9.77
N LYS A 122 2.63 -29.41 8.50
CA LYS A 122 2.83 -28.21 7.68
C LYS A 122 1.53 -27.41 7.76
N ALA A 123 1.62 -26.09 7.94
CA ALA A 123 0.45 -25.24 7.78
C ALA A 123 -0.20 -25.63 6.44
N PRO A 124 -1.49 -26.02 6.42
CA PRO A 124 -2.15 -26.19 5.15
C PRO A 124 -2.03 -24.85 4.43
N SER A 125 -1.71 -24.89 3.13
CA SER A 125 -2.18 -23.86 2.21
C SER A 125 -3.61 -23.52 2.63
N VAL A 126 -3.89 -22.23 2.88
CA VAL A 126 -5.18 -21.73 3.35
C VAL A 126 -6.29 -22.61 2.80
N ASP A 127 -7.05 -23.27 3.67
CA ASP A 127 -8.15 -24.15 3.26
C ASP A 127 -8.90 -23.46 2.11
N PRO A 128 -8.95 -24.05 0.89
CA PRO A 128 -9.56 -23.41 -0.26
C PRO A 128 -10.97 -22.91 0.01
N ALA A 129 -11.72 -23.57 0.90
CA ALA A 129 -13.03 -23.12 1.34
C ALA A 129 -12.97 -21.89 2.26
N ALA A 130 -12.06 -21.86 3.23
CA ALA A 130 -11.81 -20.70 4.09
C ALA A 130 -11.25 -19.49 3.30
N LEU A 131 -10.37 -19.73 2.32
CA LEU A 131 -9.87 -18.70 1.41
C LEU A 131 -11.00 -18.18 0.52
N ALA A 132 -11.82 -19.08 -0.05
CA ALA A 132 -12.98 -18.67 -0.84
C ALA A 132 -13.99 -17.86 -0.02
N ALA A 133 -14.16 -18.16 1.27
CA ALA A 133 -15.03 -17.37 2.17
C ALA A 133 -14.46 -15.97 2.49
N LEU A 134 -13.13 -15.81 2.49
CA LEU A 134 -12.48 -14.51 2.63
C LEU A 134 -12.50 -13.71 1.32
N GLU A 135 -12.35 -14.39 0.18
CA GLU A 135 -12.28 -13.77 -1.14
C GLU A 135 -13.67 -13.40 -1.68
N ASN A 136 -14.71 -14.15 -1.34
CA ASN A 136 -16.03 -13.98 -1.93
C ASN A 136 -17.01 -13.42 -0.90
N MET A 137 -17.31 -12.13 -1.04
CA MET A 137 -18.47 -11.50 -0.42
C MET A 137 -19.50 -11.24 -1.51
N GLU A 138 -20.72 -11.75 -1.34
CA GLU A 138 -21.84 -11.38 -2.21
C GLU A 138 -22.30 -9.95 -1.90
N ILE A 139 -22.40 -9.13 -2.95
CA ILE A 139 -22.96 -7.79 -2.87
C ILE A 139 -24.46 -7.90 -3.06
N SER A 140 -25.22 -7.51 -2.05
CA SER A 140 -26.68 -7.57 -2.11
C SER A 140 -27.27 -6.62 -3.16
N PRO A 141 -28.42 -6.95 -3.77
CA PRO A 141 -29.13 -6.02 -4.65
C PRO A 141 -29.47 -4.68 -3.98
N GLU A 142 -29.73 -4.69 -2.68
CA GLU A 142 -30.00 -3.50 -1.87
C GLU A 142 -28.79 -2.58 -1.80
N ALA A 143 -27.58 -3.15 -1.66
CA ALA A 143 -26.33 -2.40 -1.65
C ALA A 143 -26.13 -1.63 -2.97
N ARG A 144 -26.37 -2.28 -4.12
CA ARG A 144 -26.34 -1.62 -5.44
C ARG A 144 -27.45 -0.59 -5.61
N ASN A 145 -28.56 -0.76 -4.90
CA ASN A 145 -29.69 0.16 -4.95
C ASN A 145 -29.50 1.42 -4.11
N TYR A 146 -28.45 1.50 -3.28
CA TYR A 146 -28.09 2.71 -2.55
C TYR A 146 -27.76 3.85 -3.51
N TRP A 147 -28.26 5.05 -3.19
CA TRP A 147 -28.31 6.17 -4.12
C TRP A 147 -26.92 6.61 -4.64
N ALA A 148 -25.85 6.43 -3.85
CA ALA A 148 -24.50 6.82 -4.22
C ALA A 148 -23.92 5.93 -5.33
N PHE A 149 -24.33 4.66 -5.38
CA PHE A 149 -23.92 3.71 -6.42
C PHE A 149 -24.84 3.75 -7.64
N LYS A 150 -25.89 4.58 -7.62
CA LYS A 150 -26.75 4.84 -8.78
C LYS A 150 -26.18 5.94 -9.65
N LEU A 151 -26.23 5.69 -10.97
CA LEU A 151 -25.88 6.69 -11.97
C LEU A 151 -26.70 7.97 -11.74
N PRO A 152 -26.05 9.16 -11.73
CA PRO A 152 -26.77 10.42 -11.71
C PRO A 152 -27.72 10.52 -12.90
N LEU A 153 -28.99 10.81 -12.62
CA LEU A 153 -29.99 11.08 -13.66
C LEU A 153 -30.21 12.58 -13.78
N GLN A 154 -30.36 13.07 -15.00
CA GLN A 154 -30.66 14.47 -15.25
C GLN A 154 -32.11 14.77 -14.82
N ALA A 155 -32.25 15.51 -13.72
CA ALA A 155 -33.56 15.88 -13.21
C ALA A 155 -34.21 16.99 -14.07
N PRO A 156 -35.54 16.97 -14.26
CA PRO A 156 -36.24 18.07 -14.90
C PRO A 156 -36.11 19.34 -14.04
N VAL A 157 -35.74 20.46 -14.67
CA VAL A 157 -35.56 21.74 -13.98
C VAL A 157 -36.92 22.26 -13.49
N PRO A 158 -37.08 22.57 -12.19
CA PRO A 158 -38.33 23.05 -11.64
C PRO A 158 -38.79 24.37 -12.24
N ASN A 159 -40.11 24.53 -12.42
CA ASN A 159 -40.70 25.82 -12.78
C ASN A 159 -40.85 26.76 -11.57
N ALA A 160 -39.78 26.95 -10.81
CA ALA A 160 -39.73 27.88 -9.68
C ALA A 160 -39.14 29.21 -10.14
N SER A 161 -40.01 30.17 -10.46
CA SER A 161 -39.69 31.53 -10.94
C SER A 161 -39.08 31.61 -12.33
N ALA A 162 -39.71 32.35 -13.25
CA ALA A 162 -39.19 32.59 -14.60
C ALA A 162 -37.98 33.55 -14.60
N ASP A 163 -37.85 34.38 -13.57
CA ASP A 163 -36.80 35.41 -13.47
C ASP A 163 -35.43 34.83 -13.11
N LEU A 164 -35.35 33.56 -12.69
CA LEU A 164 -34.10 32.89 -12.34
C LEU A 164 -33.49 32.23 -13.57
N ARG A 165 -32.40 32.83 -14.08
CA ARG A 165 -31.72 32.36 -15.30
C ARG A 165 -30.95 31.05 -15.11
N ASN A 166 -30.33 30.82 -13.95
CA ASN A 166 -29.53 29.60 -13.72
C ASN A 166 -30.44 28.44 -13.24
N PRO A 167 -30.34 27.24 -13.83
CA PRO A 167 -31.10 26.07 -13.40
C PRO A 167 -30.93 25.71 -11.91
N ILE A 168 -29.72 25.88 -11.36
CA ILE A 168 -29.41 25.60 -9.95
C ILE A 168 -30.27 26.47 -9.03
N ASP A 169 -30.40 27.76 -9.34
CA ASP A 169 -31.22 28.70 -8.56
C ASP A 169 -32.68 28.28 -8.52
N ARG A 170 -33.21 27.70 -9.60
CA ARG A 170 -34.59 27.19 -9.66
C ARG A 170 -34.81 25.97 -8.76
N PHE A 171 -33.82 25.09 -8.63
CA PHE A 171 -33.87 23.99 -7.66
C PHE A 171 -33.86 24.50 -6.22
N LEU A 172 -33.02 25.49 -5.92
CA LEU A 172 -32.93 26.11 -4.60
C LEU A 172 -34.21 26.89 -4.25
N GLU A 173 -34.75 27.66 -5.20
CA GLU A 173 -35.95 28.48 -5.02
C GLU A 173 -37.19 27.63 -4.77
N LYS A 174 -37.34 26.50 -5.49
CA LYS A 174 -38.41 25.54 -5.21
C LYS A 174 -38.39 25.12 -3.74
N THR A 175 -37.23 24.64 -3.28
CA THR A 175 -37.05 24.14 -1.90
C THR A 175 -37.23 25.25 -0.87
N ARG A 176 -36.74 26.46 -1.16
CA ARG A 176 -36.87 27.64 -0.29
C ARG A 176 -38.34 27.99 -0.05
N ARG A 177 -39.15 28.02 -1.12
CA ARG A 177 -40.60 28.28 -1.05
C ARG A 177 -41.35 27.18 -0.31
N GLU A 178 -41.04 25.90 -0.60
CA GLU A 178 -41.65 24.75 0.07
C GLU A 178 -41.37 24.75 1.59
N LYS A 179 -40.21 25.25 2.01
CA LYS A 179 -39.82 25.33 3.42
C LYS A 179 -40.15 26.67 4.08
N ASP A 180 -40.87 27.56 3.39
CA ASP A 180 -41.23 28.91 3.86
C ASP A 180 -40.02 29.72 4.40
N LEU A 181 -38.86 29.56 3.74
CA LEU A 181 -37.64 30.25 4.13
C LEU A 181 -37.54 31.61 3.45
N LYS A 182 -37.28 32.67 4.21
CA LYS A 182 -37.04 33.99 3.63
C LYS A 182 -35.65 34.04 2.96
N ALA A 183 -35.60 34.51 1.71
CA ALA A 183 -34.34 34.73 1.02
C ALA A 183 -33.52 35.83 1.72
N ALA A 184 -32.21 35.61 1.83
CA ALA A 184 -31.29 36.67 2.25
C ALA A 184 -31.26 37.78 1.19
N PRO A 185 -31.03 39.05 1.59
CA PRO A 185 -30.83 40.12 0.63
C PRO A 185 -29.59 39.83 -0.24
N ARG A 186 -29.65 40.26 -1.50
CA ARG A 186 -28.49 40.18 -2.39
C ARG A 186 -27.37 41.05 -1.83
N ALA A 187 -26.14 40.54 -1.89
CA ALA A 187 -24.97 41.33 -1.52
C ALA A 187 -24.83 42.54 -2.46
N ASP A 188 -24.31 43.65 -1.93
CA ASP A 188 -24.01 44.84 -2.71
C ASP A 188 -22.87 44.57 -3.72
N ARG A 189 -22.76 45.44 -4.74
CA ARG A 189 -21.80 45.26 -5.84
C ARG A 189 -20.35 45.22 -5.38
N LEU A 190 -19.97 46.01 -4.37
CA LEU A 190 -18.60 46.04 -3.84
C LEU A 190 -18.27 44.74 -3.09
N THR A 191 -19.22 44.21 -2.32
CA THR A 191 -19.08 42.89 -1.70
C THR A 191 -18.97 41.78 -2.73
N LEU A 192 -19.78 41.83 -3.80
CA LEU A 192 -19.79 40.82 -4.86
C LEU A 192 -18.45 40.75 -5.61
N VAL A 193 -17.88 41.88 -6.04
CA VAL A 193 -16.58 41.88 -6.76
C VAL A 193 -15.45 41.34 -5.88
N ARG A 194 -15.42 41.73 -4.59
CA ARG A 194 -14.42 41.23 -3.65
C ARG A 194 -14.51 39.71 -3.46
N ARG A 195 -15.72 39.16 -3.36
CA ARG A 195 -15.93 37.70 -3.24
C ARG A 195 -15.51 36.97 -4.50
N ALA A 196 -15.93 37.44 -5.68
CA ALA A 196 -15.56 36.81 -6.95
C ALA A 196 -14.04 36.69 -7.13
N TYR A 197 -13.32 37.77 -6.86
CA TYR A 197 -11.85 37.82 -6.93
C TYR A 197 -11.19 36.85 -5.93
N MET A 198 -11.60 36.87 -4.66
CA MET A 198 -11.04 35.98 -3.63
C MET A 198 -11.38 34.50 -3.85
N ASP A 199 -12.57 34.21 -4.36
CA ASP A 199 -13.03 32.84 -4.56
C ASP A 199 -12.41 32.22 -5.82
N LEU A 200 -12.36 32.96 -6.93
CA LEU A 200 -11.87 32.44 -8.21
C LEU A 200 -10.35 32.45 -8.33
N ILE A 201 -9.70 33.57 -7.96
CA ILE A 201 -8.26 33.73 -8.16
C ILE A 201 -7.47 33.90 -6.85
N GLY A 202 -8.15 34.01 -5.70
CA GLY A 202 -7.49 34.06 -4.39
C GLY A 202 -6.82 35.39 -4.04
N LEU A 203 -7.01 36.43 -4.86
CA LEU A 203 -6.43 37.76 -4.68
C LEU A 203 -7.54 38.80 -4.56
N PRO A 204 -7.36 39.90 -3.81
CA PRO A 204 -8.31 41.02 -3.82
C PRO A 204 -8.29 41.75 -5.18
N PRO A 205 -9.40 42.37 -5.61
CA PRO A 205 -9.39 43.26 -6.77
C PRO A 205 -8.56 44.52 -6.47
N THR A 206 -7.90 45.06 -7.49
CA THR A 206 -7.29 46.38 -7.41
C THR A 206 -8.36 47.48 -7.37
N PRO A 207 -8.02 48.72 -6.93
CA PRO A 207 -8.96 49.84 -6.98
C PRO A 207 -9.52 50.11 -8.38
N SER A 208 -8.67 50.00 -9.42
CA SER A 208 -9.09 50.22 -10.80
C SER A 208 -10.07 49.15 -11.30
N GLU A 209 -9.82 47.88 -11.00
CA GLU A 209 -10.74 46.79 -11.38
C GLU A 209 -12.08 46.88 -10.62
N THR A 210 -12.03 47.36 -9.37
CA THR A 210 -13.24 47.62 -8.59
C THR A 210 -14.07 48.73 -9.24
N GLU A 211 -13.44 49.83 -9.62
CA GLU A 211 -14.12 50.95 -10.30
C GLU A 211 -14.68 50.55 -11.67
N GLU A 212 -13.93 49.76 -12.44
CA GLU A 212 -14.37 49.17 -13.71
C GLU A 212 -15.68 48.38 -13.52
N PHE A 213 -15.72 47.46 -12.55
CA PHE A 213 -16.94 46.68 -12.28
C PHE A 213 -18.09 47.53 -11.72
N LEU A 214 -17.81 48.53 -10.87
CA LEU A 214 -18.86 49.36 -10.27
C LEU A 214 -19.47 50.34 -11.28
N SER A 215 -18.70 50.77 -12.28
CA SER A 215 -19.17 51.68 -13.35
C SER A 215 -19.93 50.95 -14.46
N ASP A 216 -19.72 49.65 -14.66
CA ASP A 216 -20.47 48.85 -15.63
C ASP A 216 -21.91 48.57 -15.14
N ASN A 217 -22.88 49.28 -15.72
CA ASN A 217 -24.31 49.11 -15.41
C ASN A 217 -25.04 48.15 -16.35
N SER A 218 -24.32 47.41 -17.21
CA SER A 218 -24.92 46.42 -18.10
C SER A 218 -25.51 45.22 -17.30
N PRO A 219 -26.58 44.58 -17.80
CA PRO A 219 -27.11 43.37 -17.20
C PRO A 219 -26.14 42.17 -17.22
N GLU A 220 -25.07 42.27 -18.03
CA GLU A 220 -24.02 41.27 -18.22
C GLU A 220 -22.74 41.55 -17.41
N ALA A 221 -22.63 42.69 -16.73
CA ALA A 221 -21.43 43.10 -15.98
C ALA A 221 -20.89 42.00 -15.05
N TRP A 222 -21.79 41.26 -14.39
CA TRP A 222 -21.41 40.12 -13.55
C TRP A 222 -20.85 38.94 -14.34
N GLY A 223 -21.46 38.60 -15.48
CA GLY A 223 -20.98 37.52 -16.34
C GLY A 223 -19.60 37.82 -16.90
N HIS A 224 -19.41 39.03 -17.44
CA HIS A 224 -18.11 39.48 -17.96
C HIS A 224 -17.01 39.45 -16.89
N LEU A 225 -17.31 39.87 -15.66
CA LEU A 225 -16.35 39.77 -14.55
C LEU A 225 -15.94 38.32 -14.28
N ILE A 226 -16.92 37.40 -14.21
CA ILE A 226 -16.63 35.98 -13.95
C ILE A 226 -15.82 35.38 -15.08
N ASP A 227 -16.16 35.65 -16.34
CA ASP A 227 -15.41 35.17 -17.51
C ASP A 227 -13.96 35.71 -17.50
N LYS A 228 -13.77 36.99 -17.17
CA LYS A 228 -12.43 37.62 -17.01
C LYS A 228 -11.61 36.91 -15.94
N LEU A 229 -12.22 36.56 -14.81
CA LEU A 229 -11.55 35.89 -13.70
C LEU A 229 -11.23 34.41 -14.01
N LEU A 230 -12.14 33.70 -14.66
CA LEU A 230 -11.92 32.31 -15.10
C LEU A 230 -10.83 32.22 -16.18
N ALA A 231 -10.72 33.23 -17.03
CA ALA A 231 -9.66 33.33 -18.04
C ALA A 231 -8.29 33.77 -17.46
N SER A 232 -8.24 34.17 -16.19
CA SER A 232 -6.99 34.59 -15.55
C SER A 232 -6.07 33.39 -15.29
N PRO A 233 -4.74 33.49 -15.54
CA PRO A 233 -3.81 32.41 -15.21
C PRO A 233 -3.80 32.07 -13.70
N HIS A 234 -4.16 33.03 -12.84
CA HIS A 234 -4.28 32.84 -11.40
C HIS A 234 -5.44 31.91 -11.00
N TYR A 235 -6.41 31.67 -11.89
CA TYR A 235 -7.49 30.71 -11.63
C TYR A 235 -6.91 29.31 -11.42
N GLY A 236 -6.09 28.84 -12.37
CA GLY A 236 -5.42 27.54 -12.29
C GLY A 236 -4.43 27.43 -11.14
N GLU A 237 -3.74 28.52 -10.77
CA GLU A 237 -2.88 28.55 -9.58
C GLU A 237 -3.69 28.37 -8.29
N ARG A 238 -4.80 29.10 -8.18
CA ARG A 238 -5.71 29.06 -7.03
C ARG A 238 -6.40 27.71 -6.91
N TRP A 239 -6.93 27.17 -8.00
CA TRP A 239 -7.67 25.92 -8.01
C TRP A 239 -6.77 24.70 -8.03
N GLY A 240 -5.58 24.82 -8.64
CA GLY A 240 -4.57 23.77 -8.67
C GLY A 240 -4.16 23.31 -7.29
N ARG A 241 -4.01 24.24 -6.33
CA ARG A 241 -3.68 23.91 -4.94
C ARG A 241 -4.66 22.92 -4.29
N HIS A 242 -5.95 22.99 -4.66
CA HIS A 242 -6.98 22.11 -4.12
C HIS A 242 -6.84 20.70 -4.68
N TRP A 243 -6.47 20.57 -5.95
CA TRP A 243 -6.19 19.27 -6.55
C TRP A 243 -4.84 18.70 -6.10
N LEU A 244 -3.82 19.54 -5.94
CA LEU A 244 -2.49 19.13 -5.50
C LEU A 244 -2.52 18.53 -4.10
N ASP A 245 -3.39 19.02 -3.22
CA ASP A 245 -3.67 18.37 -1.93
C ASP A 245 -4.25 16.95 -2.11
N VAL A 246 -5.15 16.75 -3.08
CA VAL A 246 -5.68 15.41 -3.43
C VAL A 246 -4.60 14.50 -3.97
N ALA A 247 -3.70 15.03 -4.81
CA ALA A 247 -2.56 14.30 -5.33
C ALA A 247 -1.52 13.97 -4.24
N ARG A 248 -1.59 14.65 -3.08
CA ARG A 248 -0.60 14.67 -1.99
C ARG A 248 0.75 15.22 -2.47
N TYR A 249 0.68 16.24 -3.31
CA TYR A 249 1.86 16.87 -3.89
C TYR A 249 2.74 17.49 -2.81
N ALA A 250 4.05 17.22 -2.93
CA ALA A 250 5.11 17.92 -2.22
C ALA A 250 6.33 18.04 -3.13
N ASP A 251 7.13 19.08 -2.92
CA ASP A 251 8.42 19.27 -3.59
C ASP A 251 9.53 18.36 -3.01
N SER A 252 9.19 17.52 -2.03
CA SER A 252 10.08 16.55 -1.37
C SER A 252 9.38 15.21 -1.09
N ASP A 253 10.14 14.20 -0.65
CA ASP A 253 9.64 12.83 -0.41
C ASP A 253 8.92 12.64 0.94
N GLY A 254 9.09 13.55 1.91
CA GLY A 254 8.19 13.72 3.06
C GLY A 254 8.15 12.59 4.09
N PHE A 255 9.14 11.67 4.09
CA PHE A 255 9.22 10.55 5.04
C PHE A 255 10.55 10.54 5.82
N GLU A 256 11.09 9.37 6.19
CA GLU A 256 12.36 9.19 6.92
C GLU A 256 13.56 9.80 6.18
N GLN A 257 13.53 9.79 4.85
CA GLN A 257 14.52 10.38 3.97
C GLN A 257 13.83 11.46 3.13
N ASP A 258 13.85 12.70 3.62
CA ASP A 258 13.18 13.82 2.97
C ASP A 258 14.11 14.46 1.93
N PHE A 259 14.18 13.84 0.74
CA PHE A 259 14.93 14.38 -0.38
C PHE A 259 14.06 15.33 -1.22
N ASP A 260 14.71 16.34 -1.81
CA ASP A 260 14.07 17.20 -2.78
C ASP A 260 13.75 16.43 -4.07
N ARG A 261 12.57 16.72 -4.65
CA ARG A 261 12.12 16.19 -5.93
C ARG A 261 12.35 17.24 -7.03
N PRO A 262 13.48 17.19 -7.74
CA PRO A 262 13.90 18.29 -8.62
C PRO A 262 12.93 18.58 -9.77
N ASN A 263 12.12 17.59 -10.18
CA ASN A 263 11.18 17.71 -11.30
C ASN A 263 9.70 17.70 -10.88
N ALA A 264 9.37 17.67 -9.58
CA ALA A 264 7.99 17.62 -9.11
C ALA A 264 7.14 18.80 -9.63
N TRP A 265 7.74 19.98 -9.72
CA TRP A 265 7.10 21.20 -10.20
C TRP A 265 6.47 21.07 -11.60
N LEU A 266 6.96 20.15 -12.45
CA LEU A 266 6.36 19.88 -13.76
C LEU A 266 4.93 19.36 -13.63
N TYR A 267 4.66 18.48 -12.66
CA TYR A 267 3.32 17.96 -12.38
C TYR A 267 2.41 19.06 -11.83
N ARG A 268 2.93 19.89 -10.91
CA ARG A 268 2.22 21.08 -10.40
C ARG A 268 1.77 21.98 -11.55
N ASP A 269 2.69 22.31 -12.44
CA ASP A 269 2.40 23.21 -13.55
C ASP A 269 1.47 22.56 -14.58
N TYR A 270 1.53 21.24 -14.77
CA TYR A 270 0.54 20.50 -15.57
C TYR A 270 -0.88 20.62 -15.00
N VAL A 271 -1.05 20.51 -13.68
CA VAL A 271 -2.36 20.67 -13.02
C VAL A 271 -2.88 22.10 -13.23
N VAL A 272 -2.03 23.11 -13.01
CA VAL A 272 -2.36 24.52 -13.21
C VAL A 272 -2.78 24.79 -14.66
N ARG A 273 -2.01 24.32 -15.64
CA ARG A 273 -2.34 24.44 -17.07
C ARG A 273 -3.65 23.74 -17.41
N SER A 274 -3.87 22.54 -16.89
CA SER A 274 -5.08 21.76 -17.18
C SER A 274 -6.35 22.48 -16.72
N LEU A 275 -6.30 23.17 -15.58
CA LEU A 275 -7.42 23.99 -15.09
C LEU A 275 -7.61 25.26 -15.92
N ASN A 276 -6.53 25.98 -16.25
CA ASN A 276 -6.60 27.20 -17.07
C ASN A 276 -7.08 26.94 -18.50
N GLN A 277 -6.85 25.75 -19.03
CA GLN A 277 -7.30 25.34 -20.37
C GLN A 277 -8.71 24.74 -20.38
N ASP A 278 -9.41 24.71 -19.23
CA ASP A 278 -10.70 24.05 -19.06
C ASP A 278 -10.68 22.59 -19.56
N LYS A 279 -9.62 21.85 -19.21
CA LYS A 279 -9.46 20.45 -19.63
C LYS A 279 -10.63 19.62 -19.09
N PRO A 280 -11.34 18.87 -19.96
CA PRO A 280 -12.42 18.01 -19.50
C PRO A 280 -11.95 17.04 -18.42
N TYR A 281 -12.69 16.98 -17.30
CA TYR A 281 -12.29 16.21 -16.12
C TYR A 281 -12.03 14.72 -16.43
N ASN A 282 -12.81 14.13 -17.34
CA ASN A 282 -12.61 12.75 -17.78
C ASN A 282 -11.26 12.55 -18.49
N ILE A 283 -10.78 13.52 -19.27
CA ILE A 283 -9.46 13.47 -19.91
C ILE A 283 -8.36 13.68 -18.87
N PHE A 284 -8.53 14.65 -17.97
CA PHE A 284 -7.60 14.91 -16.88
C PHE A 284 -7.35 13.66 -16.02
N ILE A 285 -8.40 12.94 -15.63
CA ILE A 285 -8.27 11.70 -14.86
C ILE A 285 -7.59 10.58 -15.66
N LYS A 286 -7.88 10.47 -16.96
CA LYS A 286 -7.23 9.48 -17.82
C LYS A 286 -5.74 9.69 -17.94
N GLU A 287 -5.33 10.93 -18.19
CA GLU A 287 -3.91 11.30 -18.28
C GLU A 287 -3.18 11.01 -16.98
N GLN A 288 -3.78 11.30 -15.83
CA GLN A 288 -3.13 11.07 -14.54
C GLN A 288 -2.92 9.60 -14.17
N VAL A 289 -3.83 8.71 -14.57
CA VAL A 289 -3.75 7.29 -14.20
C VAL A 289 -2.97 6.50 -15.26
N ALA A 290 -3.06 6.89 -16.53
CA ALA A 290 -2.58 6.07 -17.64
C ALA A 290 -2.03 6.89 -18.83
N GLY A 291 -1.55 8.10 -18.60
CA GLY A 291 -1.07 8.99 -19.66
C GLY A 291 -0.03 8.37 -20.61
N ASP A 292 0.82 7.48 -20.11
CA ASP A 292 1.81 6.75 -20.91
C ASP A 292 1.23 5.58 -21.73
N GLU A 293 0.01 5.14 -21.42
CA GLU A 293 -0.72 4.06 -22.10
C GLU A 293 -1.80 4.56 -23.07
N LEU A 294 -2.07 5.87 -23.09
CA LEU A 294 -3.03 6.48 -24.01
C LEU A 294 -2.56 6.39 -25.46
N GLU A 295 -3.50 6.43 -26.40
CA GLU A 295 -3.20 6.39 -27.85
C GLU A 295 -2.42 7.64 -28.29
N THR A 296 -2.83 8.80 -27.79
CA THR A 296 -2.16 10.08 -28.05
C THR A 296 -1.27 10.43 -26.86
N LYS A 297 0.03 10.19 -27.01
CA LYS A 297 1.05 10.52 -26.00
C LYS A 297 1.66 11.89 -26.30
N SER A 298 1.81 12.70 -25.26
CA SER A 298 2.51 13.98 -25.25
C SER A 298 3.32 14.15 -23.96
N ALA A 299 4.19 15.15 -23.90
CA ALA A 299 4.91 15.50 -22.68
C ALA A 299 3.95 15.69 -21.49
N ASP A 300 2.82 16.37 -21.70
CA ASP A 300 1.81 16.58 -20.66
C ASP A 300 1.17 15.27 -20.19
N THR A 301 0.85 14.33 -21.10
CA THR A 301 0.31 13.03 -20.68
C THR A 301 1.31 12.22 -19.87
N MET A 302 2.62 12.31 -20.20
CA MET A 302 3.65 11.62 -19.44
C MET A 302 3.79 12.24 -18.05
N ILE A 303 3.88 13.58 -17.97
CA ILE A 303 3.96 14.34 -16.72
C ILE A 303 2.76 14.05 -15.81
N ALA A 304 1.55 13.90 -16.38
CA ALA A 304 0.32 13.67 -15.61
C ALA A 304 0.41 12.41 -14.73
N THR A 305 1.13 11.37 -15.17
CA THR A 305 1.33 10.13 -14.39
C THR A 305 2.08 10.36 -13.07
N GLY A 306 2.70 11.53 -12.89
CA GLY A 306 3.25 12.02 -11.63
C GLY A 306 2.25 11.95 -10.46
N PHE A 307 0.94 11.99 -10.74
CA PHE A 307 -0.13 11.78 -9.76
C PHE A 307 0.04 10.48 -8.94
N LEU A 308 0.51 9.40 -9.57
CA LEU A 308 0.67 8.09 -8.92
C LEU A 308 1.92 8.02 -8.02
N ARG A 309 2.88 8.94 -8.19
CA ARG A 309 4.13 8.97 -7.40
C ARG A 309 4.27 10.18 -6.48
N ALA A 310 3.27 11.07 -6.44
CA ALA A 310 3.31 12.28 -5.62
C ALA A 310 3.28 12.01 -4.10
N GLY A 311 2.82 10.83 -3.66
CA GLY A 311 2.81 10.45 -2.24
C GLY A 311 4.20 10.22 -1.65
N PRO A 312 4.32 10.04 -0.32
CA PRO A 312 5.62 9.92 0.36
C PRO A 312 6.39 8.67 -0.06
N ARG A 313 7.72 8.74 -0.04
CA ARG A 313 8.62 7.64 -0.46
C ARG A 313 9.81 7.45 0.49
N VAL A 314 10.28 6.21 0.56
CA VAL A 314 11.63 5.88 1.03
C VAL A 314 12.48 5.44 -0.16
N HIS A 315 13.74 5.85 -0.21
CA HIS A 315 14.66 5.51 -1.29
C HIS A 315 15.36 4.18 -1.01
N PHE A 316 14.53 3.17 -0.73
CA PHE A 316 14.95 1.78 -0.73
C PHE A 316 14.28 1.08 -1.90
N ARG A 317 15.00 0.15 -2.52
CA ARG A 317 14.40 -0.70 -3.53
C ARG A 317 13.26 -1.53 -2.94
N GLU A 318 12.11 -1.44 -3.59
CA GLU A 318 10.93 -2.26 -3.29
C GLU A 318 11.24 -3.77 -3.32
N LYS A 319 12.19 -4.22 -4.14
CA LYS A 319 12.58 -5.64 -4.18
C LYS A 319 13.35 -6.12 -2.95
N ASP A 320 14.00 -5.20 -2.26
CA ASP A 320 14.75 -5.48 -1.02
C ASP A 320 13.83 -5.36 0.20
N THR A 321 12.69 -4.68 0.05
CA THR A 321 11.66 -4.48 1.09
C THR A 321 10.25 -4.66 0.49
N PRO A 322 9.81 -5.91 0.25
CA PRO A 322 8.51 -6.19 -0.38
C PRO A 322 7.31 -5.55 0.34
N GLU A 323 7.41 -5.33 1.65
CA GLU A 323 6.40 -4.64 2.45
C GLU A 323 6.19 -3.20 1.97
N ARG A 324 7.28 -2.46 1.67
CA ARG A 324 7.21 -1.07 1.21
C ARG A 324 6.48 -0.93 -0.11
N ARG A 325 6.60 -1.91 -1.00
CA ARG A 325 5.83 -1.96 -2.24
C ARG A 325 4.33 -1.97 -1.98
N PHE A 326 3.88 -2.81 -1.06
CA PHE A 326 2.46 -2.87 -0.73
C PHE A 326 2.01 -1.60 -0.02
N ASP A 327 2.83 -0.98 0.83
CA ASP A 327 2.54 0.33 1.40
C ASP A 327 2.34 1.41 0.33
N TYR A 328 3.19 1.44 -0.71
CA TYR A 328 3.07 2.39 -1.82
C TYR A 328 1.84 2.13 -2.69
N LEU A 329 1.57 0.86 -3.01
CA LEU A 329 0.35 0.47 -3.72
C LEU A 329 -0.89 0.87 -2.91
N ASP A 330 -0.91 0.61 -1.60
CA ASP A 330 -1.98 1.00 -0.69
C ASP A 330 -2.19 2.53 -0.68
N ASP A 331 -1.10 3.29 -0.70
CA ASP A 331 -1.10 4.75 -0.76
C ASP A 331 -1.66 5.30 -2.09
N VAL A 332 -1.27 4.71 -3.23
CA VAL A 332 -1.88 5.01 -4.54
C VAL A 332 -3.37 4.64 -4.55
N MET A 333 -3.71 3.47 -4.00
CA MET A 333 -5.08 2.99 -3.92
C MET A 333 -5.98 3.90 -3.08
N ALA A 334 -5.46 4.35 -1.94
CA ALA A 334 -6.10 5.32 -1.07
C ALA A 334 -6.35 6.67 -1.78
N THR A 335 -5.45 7.06 -2.68
CA THR A 335 -5.53 8.32 -3.43
C THR A 335 -6.57 8.26 -4.53
N ILE A 336 -6.60 7.17 -5.30
CA ILE A 336 -7.67 6.93 -6.28
C ILE A 336 -9.02 6.79 -5.56
N GLY A 337 -9.06 5.99 -4.48
CA GLY A 337 -10.25 5.75 -3.68
C GLY A 337 -10.85 7.03 -3.10
N ARG A 338 -10.12 7.76 -2.26
CA ARG A 338 -10.63 8.98 -1.61
C ARG A 338 -10.65 10.18 -2.54
N GLY A 339 -9.67 10.28 -3.43
CA GLY A 339 -9.50 11.40 -4.35
C GLY A 339 -10.57 11.44 -5.43
N ILE A 340 -10.76 10.33 -6.13
CA ILE A 340 -11.61 10.23 -7.32
C ILE A 340 -12.94 9.58 -6.98
N LEU A 341 -12.94 8.44 -6.26
CA LEU A 341 -14.17 7.68 -6.00
C LEU A 341 -14.92 8.13 -4.74
N GLY A 342 -14.30 8.90 -3.84
CA GLY A 342 -14.90 9.27 -2.57
C GLY A 342 -15.19 8.06 -1.66
N LEU A 343 -14.36 7.02 -1.76
CA LEU A 343 -14.48 5.78 -1.00
C LEU A 343 -13.17 5.45 -0.27
N THR A 344 -13.28 4.86 0.91
CA THR A 344 -12.14 4.33 1.68
C THR A 344 -11.78 2.91 1.27
N VAL A 345 -11.55 2.69 -0.03
CA VAL A 345 -11.30 1.34 -0.59
C VAL A 345 -10.15 0.61 0.12
N GLN A 346 -9.12 1.34 0.56
CA GLN A 346 -7.98 0.79 1.30
C GLN A 346 -8.34 0.13 2.64
N CYS A 347 -9.49 0.46 3.23
CA CYS A 347 -9.98 -0.23 4.42
C CYS A 347 -10.35 -1.70 4.14
N ALA A 348 -10.56 -2.04 2.86
CA ALA A 348 -10.82 -3.41 2.44
C ALA A 348 -9.53 -4.26 2.31
N ARG A 349 -8.33 -3.72 2.60
CA ARG A 349 -7.06 -4.44 2.43
C ARG A 349 -6.92 -5.67 3.32
N CYS A 350 -7.40 -5.61 4.56
CA CYS A 350 -7.24 -6.69 5.54
C CYS A 350 -8.49 -7.58 5.67
N HIS A 351 -9.66 -7.05 5.32
CA HIS A 351 -10.94 -7.74 5.42
C HIS A 351 -11.94 -6.99 4.53
N ASN A 352 -13.10 -7.59 4.25
CA ASN A 352 -14.18 -6.88 3.57
C ASN A 352 -14.47 -5.54 4.24
N HIS A 353 -14.71 -4.50 3.47
CA HIS A 353 -14.86 -3.16 4.00
C HIS A 353 -15.93 -3.09 5.10
N LYS A 354 -15.65 -2.36 6.18
CA LYS A 354 -16.46 -2.39 7.41
C LYS A 354 -17.89 -1.86 7.21
N PHE A 355 -18.05 -0.83 6.37
CA PHE A 355 -19.32 -0.10 6.19
C PHE A 355 -19.84 -0.21 4.76
N ASP A 356 -19.00 0.11 3.79
CA ASP A 356 -19.34 -0.04 2.38
C ASP A 356 -19.33 -1.51 1.90
N PRO A 357 -20.17 -1.86 0.92
CA PRO A 357 -20.27 -3.19 0.32
C PRO A 357 -19.11 -3.47 -0.65
N ILE A 358 -17.88 -3.38 -0.15
CA ILE A 358 -16.65 -3.57 -0.92
C ILE A 358 -15.93 -4.83 -0.40
N PRO A 359 -15.97 -5.93 -1.16
CA PRO A 359 -15.17 -7.12 -0.85
C PRO A 359 -13.67 -6.82 -0.81
N GLN A 360 -12.92 -7.54 0.02
CA GLN A 360 -11.45 -7.49 0.01
C GLN A 360 -10.88 -7.87 -1.37
N LYS A 361 -11.56 -8.75 -2.09
CA LYS A 361 -11.19 -9.12 -3.46
C LYS A 361 -11.29 -7.96 -4.44
N ASP A 362 -12.26 -7.06 -4.29
CA ASP A 362 -12.36 -5.87 -5.14
C ASP A 362 -11.15 -4.95 -4.94
N TYR A 363 -10.66 -4.82 -3.70
CA TYR A 363 -9.44 -4.09 -3.39
C TYR A 363 -8.23 -4.65 -4.13
N TYR A 364 -8.00 -5.96 -4.04
CA TYR A 364 -6.87 -6.60 -4.70
C TYR A 364 -7.02 -6.68 -6.23
N ALA A 365 -8.24 -6.78 -6.75
CA ALA A 365 -8.50 -6.69 -8.19
C ALA A 365 -8.18 -5.29 -8.71
N LEU A 366 -8.52 -4.24 -7.95
CA LEU A 366 -8.20 -2.87 -8.29
C LEU A 366 -6.69 -2.59 -8.17
N GLN A 367 -6.03 -3.09 -7.11
CA GLN A 367 -4.57 -3.04 -6.97
C GLN A 367 -3.86 -3.77 -8.13
N ALA A 368 -4.41 -4.90 -8.59
CA ALA A 368 -3.87 -5.65 -9.74
C ALA A 368 -3.88 -4.84 -11.05
N ALA A 369 -4.71 -3.80 -11.16
CA ALA A 369 -4.75 -2.91 -12.32
C ALA A 369 -3.54 -1.95 -12.38
N ILE A 370 -2.93 -1.63 -11.23
CA ILE A 370 -1.73 -0.79 -11.13
C ILE A 370 -0.49 -1.59 -10.71
N PHE A 371 -0.59 -2.89 -10.46
CA PHE A 371 0.53 -3.67 -9.92
C PHE A 371 1.75 -3.71 -10.84
N GLY A 372 1.62 -3.48 -12.14
CA GLY A 372 2.78 -3.36 -13.03
C GLY A 372 3.59 -2.08 -12.85
N TYR A 373 3.11 -1.10 -12.08
CA TYR A 373 3.72 0.21 -12.07
C TYR A 373 5.13 0.22 -11.45
N VAL A 374 5.98 1.04 -12.06
CA VAL A 374 7.32 1.40 -11.58
C VAL A 374 7.53 2.91 -11.77
N GLU A 375 8.35 3.49 -10.91
CA GLU A 375 8.73 4.90 -10.99
C GLU A 375 10.00 5.06 -11.84
N THR A 376 9.97 5.98 -12.81
CA THR A 376 11.10 6.25 -13.70
C THR A 376 11.08 7.69 -14.16
N THR A 377 12.07 8.09 -14.95
CA THR A 377 12.10 9.37 -15.64
C THR A 377 11.73 9.23 -17.12
N TYR A 378 11.18 10.30 -17.69
CA TYR A 378 10.88 10.42 -19.11
C TYR A 378 11.56 11.65 -19.70
N PRO A 379 12.34 11.52 -20.79
CA PRO A 379 13.00 12.65 -21.43
C PRO A 379 11.99 13.58 -22.11
N LEU A 380 12.13 14.88 -21.87
CA LEU A 380 11.30 15.93 -22.49
C LEU A 380 11.92 16.49 -23.78
N VAL A 381 12.85 15.75 -24.37
CA VAL A 381 13.52 16.04 -25.64
C VAL A 381 13.14 14.98 -26.68
N PRO A 382 13.37 15.22 -27.99
CA PRO A 382 13.18 14.20 -29.02
C PRO A 382 13.95 12.92 -28.70
N LYS A 383 13.40 11.79 -29.15
CA LYS A 383 13.93 10.47 -28.82
C LYS A 383 15.38 10.30 -29.28
N GLU A 384 15.73 10.82 -30.45
CA GLU A 384 17.06 10.73 -31.03
C GLU A 384 18.11 11.42 -30.13
N GLU A 385 17.75 12.56 -29.55
CA GLU A 385 18.59 13.30 -28.62
C GLU A 385 18.73 12.56 -27.28
N ALA A 386 17.63 12.03 -26.75
CA ALA A 386 17.65 11.23 -25.53
C ALA A 386 18.48 9.94 -25.70
N ASP A 387 18.34 9.25 -26.83
CA ASP A 387 19.08 8.04 -27.16
C ASP A 387 20.59 8.34 -27.30
N ALA A 388 20.95 9.47 -27.93
CA ALA A 388 22.35 9.92 -28.04
C ALA A 388 22.95 10.27 -26.67
N TYR A 389 22.19 10.98 -25.82
CA TYR A 389 22.57 11.28 -24.43
C TYR A 389 22.82 9.99 -23.64
N ASN A 390 21.84 9.08 -23.64
CA ASN A 390 21.91 7.81 -22.92
C ASN A 390 23.08 6.95 -23.38
N LYS A 391 23.33 6.88 -24.70
CA LYS A 391 24.48 6.17 -25.27
C LYS A 391 25.79 6.73 -24.76
N LYS A 392 25.97 8.06 -24.79
CA LYS A 392 27.22 8.70 -24.33
C LYS A 392 27.43 8.50 -22.82
N VAL A 393 26.38 8.62 -22.02
CA VAL A 393 26.43 8.35 -20.58
C VAL A 393 26.81 6.89 -20.32
N ALA A 394 26.20 5.93 -21.02
CA ALA A 394 26.51 4.51 -20.89
C ALA A 394 27.96 4.18 -21.30
N GLU A 395 28.49 4.79 -22.36
CA GLU A 395 29.89 4.65 -22.78
C GLU A 395 30.88 5.13 -21.71
N ILE A 396 30.56 6.24 -21.02
CA ILE A 396 31.38 6.76 -19.93
C ILE A 396 31.26 5.88 -18.69
N ASP A 397 30.03 5.46 -18.34
CA ASP A 397 29.81 4.58 -17.18
C ASP A 397 30.47 3.21 -17.35
N ALA A 398 30.51 2.68 -18.58
CA ALA A 398 31.26 1.47 -18.92
C ALA A 398 32.77 1.62 -18.71
N GLN A 399 33.32 2.82 -18.89
CA GLN A 399 34.73 3.12 -18.60
C GLN A 399 35.00 3.35 -17.10
N ILE A 400 34.04 3.93 -16.37
CA ILE A 400 34.13 4.17 -14.93
C ILE A 400 34.03 2.85 -14.14
N LYS A 401 33.18 1.91 -14.58
CA LYS A 401 32.93 0.63 -13.91
C LYS A 401 34.22 -0.13 -13.52
N PRO A 402 35.15 -0.46 -14.44
CA PRO A 402 36.38 -1.18 -14.08
C PRO A 402 37.29 -0.39 -13.13
N LEU A 403 37.26 0.96 -13.17
CA LEU A 403 38.02 1.79 -12.24
C LEU A 403 37.47 1.69 -10.81
N ARG A 404 36.13 1.66 -10.66
CA ARG A 404 35.48 1.44 -9.36
C ARG A 404 35.71 0.03 -8.83
N GLU A 405 35.67 -0.97 -9.69
CA GLU A 405 36.00 -2.36 -9.34
C GLU A 405 37.45 -2.45 -8.83
N ARG A 406 38.39 -1.79 -9.52
CA ARG A 406 39.78 -1.73 -9.07
C ARG A 406 39.95 -1.03 -7.70
N ILE A 407 39.23 0.06 -7.45
CA ILE A 407 39.22 0.71 -6.13
C ILE A 407 38.68 -0.26 -5.06
N ALA A 408 37.60 -0.97 -5.37
CA ALA A 408 37.02 -1.95 -4.44
C ALA A 408 37.99 -3.10 -4.14
N GLU A 409 38.74 -3.59 -5.14
CA GLU A 409 39.80 -4.61 -4.97
C GLU A 409 40.92 -4.11 -4.05
N ILE A 410 41.38 -2.86 -4.24
CA ILE A 410 42.41 -2.25 -3.40
C ILE A 410 41.91 -2.11 -1.95
N GLU A 411 40.66 -1.69 -1.76
CA GLU A 411 40.08 -1.46 -0.43
C GLU A 411 39.68 -2.76 0.31
N ALA A 412 39.35 -3.83 -0.42
CA ALA A 412 38.86 -5.09 0.13
C ALA A 412 39.73 -5.68 1.29
N PRO A 413 41.05 -5.87 1.14
CA PRO A 413 41.86 -6.45 2.22
C PRO A 413 41.91 -5.56 3.46
N TYR A 414 41.88 -4.24 3.29
CA TYR A 414 41.84 -3.28 4.40
C TYR A 414 40.50 -3.30 5.11
N ARG A 415 39.40 -3.36 4.34
CA ARG A 415 38.05 -3.47 4.89
C ARG A 415 37.90 -4.75 5.71
N GLU A 416 38.37 -5.89 5.21
CA GLU A 416 38.33 -7.16 5.95
C GLU A 416 39.18 -7.12 7.22
N LYS A 417 40.39 -6.54 7.16
CA LYS A 417 41.23 -6.35 8.36
C LYS A 417 40.55 -5.47 9.40
N LEU A 418 39.99 -4.32 8.98
CA LEU A 418 39.30 -3.39 9.87
C LEU A 418 38.02 -3.97 10.45
N LYS A 419 37.27 -4.79 9.69
CA LYS A 419 36.13 -5.56 10.20
C LYS A 419 36.57 -6.58 11.26
N ALA A 420 37.67 -7.30 11.04
CA ALA A 420 38.20 -8.25 12.02
C ALA A 420 38.66 -7.54 13.31
N GLU A 421 39.32 -6.38 13.20
CA GLU A 421 39.70 -5.54 14.35
C GLU A 421 38.48 -5.00 15.09
N ALA A 422 37.44 -4.59 14.38
CA ALA A 422 36.17 -4.15 14.98
C ALA A 422 35.46 -5.33 15.68
N LEU A 423 35.47 -6.53 15.10
CA LEU A 423 34.86 -7.73 15.67
C LEU A 423 35.50 -8.11 17.02
N ARG A 424 36.82 -7.94 17.17
CA ARG A 424 37.54 -8.20 18.43
C ARG A 424 37.08 -7.34 19.61
N LYS A 425 36.41 -6.20 19.36
CA LYS A 425 35.85 -5.34 20.41
C LYS A 425 34.55 -5.88 20.99
N TYR A 426 33.92 -6.86 20.34
CA TYR A 426 32.69 -7.48 20.81
C TYR A 426 32.98 -8.63 21.78
N PRO A 427 32.03 -8.97 22.68
CA PRO A 427 32.14 -10.14 23.55
C PRO A 427 32.36 -11.45 22.80
N GLU A 428 33.03 -12.43 23.42
CA GLU A 428 33.46 -13.69 22.79
C GLU A 428 32.30 -14.51 22.21
N ASN A 429 31.13 -14.47 22.84
CA ASN A 429 29.91 -15.11 22.34
C ASN A 429 29.42 -14.49 21.01
N VAL A 430 29.67 -13.20 20.80
CA VAL A 430 29.35 -12.49 19.55
C VAL A 430 30.35 -12.85 18.46
N GLN A 431 31.64 -12.87 18.79
CA GLN A 431 32.71 -13.25 17.85
C GLN A 431 32.46 -14.65 17.31
N ARG A 432 32.20 -15.62 18.20
CA ARG A 432 31.87 -17.00 17.83
C ARG A 432 30.62 -17.11 16.96
N ALA A 433 29.60 -16.30 17.23
CA ALA A 433 28.37 -16.31 16.43
C ALA A 433 28.61 -15.77 15.00
N VAL A 434 29.46 -14.75 14.85
CA VAL A 434 29.82 -14.15 13.55
C VAL A 434 30.75 -15.06 12.74
N GLU A 435 31.77 -15.65 13.38
CA GLU A 435 32.76 -16.51 12.73
C GLU A 435 32.19 -17.87 12.28
N LYS A 436 31.14 -18.36 12.95
CA LYS A 436 30.49 -19.62 12.60
C LYS A 436 29.85 -19.54 11.20
N PRO A 437 30.01 -20.57 10.33
CA PRO A 437 29.36 -20.64 9.03
C PRO A 437 27.85 -20.43 9.12
N GLU A 438 27.25 -19.70 8.19
CA GLU A 438 25.86 -19.26 8.29
C GLU A 438 24.85 -20.43 8.38
N ASN A 439 25.17 -21.55 7.73
CA ASN A 439 24.41 -22.80 7.76
C ASN A 439 24.47 -23.53 9.11
N GLU A 440 25.46 -23.23 9.95
CA GLU A 440 25.68 -23.87 11.26
C GLU A 440 25.21 -23.01 12.44
N ARG A 441 24.86 -21.75 12.21
CA ARG A 441 24.36 -20.82 13.24
C ARG A 441 22.97 -21.24 13.74
N THR A 442 22.79 -21.26 15.06
CA THR A 442 21.46 -21.32 15.69
C THR A 442 20.65 -20.07 15.36
N PRO A 443 19.30 -20.08 15.49
CA PRO A 443 18.48 -18.90 15.22
C PRO A 443 18.92 -17.64 16.00
N GLY A 444 19.34 -17.79 17.26
CA GLY A 444 19.87 -16.70 18.08
C GLY A 444 21.25 -16.20 17.60
N GLU A 445 22.14 -17.10 17.22
CA GLU A 445 23.44 -16.76 16.63
C GLU A 445 23.28 -16.07 15.27
N LYS A 446 22.29 -16.46 14.46
CA LYS A 446 21.95 -15.80 13.20
C LYS A 446 21.55 -14.35 13.45
N LEU A 447 20.58 -14.11 14.34
CA LEU A 447 20.14 -12.75 14.66
C LEU A 447 21.30 -11.88 15.18
N LEU A 448 22.10 -12.42 16.10
CA LEU A 448 23.24 -11.71 16.67
C LEU A 448 24.32 -11.42 15.62
N ALA A 449 24.65 -12.39 14.77
CA ALA A 449 25.62 -12.21 13.69
C ALA A 449 25.13 -11.18 12.66
N THR A 450 23.85 -11.25 12.26
CA THR A 450 23.23 -10.28 11.36
C THR A 450 23.31 -8.86 11.91
N GLN A 451 22.90 -8.63 13.17
CA GLN A 451 22.95 -7.30 13.79
C GLN A 451 24.37 -6.71 13.84
N VAL A 452 25.37 -7.55 14.09
CA VAL A 452 26.77 -7.11 14.21
C VAL A 452 27.42 -6.92 12.83
N ILE A 453 27.19 -7.83 11.89
CA ILE A 453 27.70 -7.72 10.51
C ILE A 453 27.08 -6.51 9.79
N GLU A 454 25.76 -6.32 9.91
CA GLU A 454 25.03 -5.30 9.16
C GLU A 454 25.09 -3.92 9.83
N GLY A 455 25.13 -3.84 11.16
CA GLY A 455 25.10 -2.55 11.90
C GLY A 455 26.40 -2.19 12.63
N GLY A 456 27.18 -3.18 13.07
CA GLY A 456 28.28 -2.99 14.03
C GLY A 456 29.71 -3.06 13.46
N LEU A 457 29.87 -3.65 12.27
CA LEU A 457 31.17 -3.83 11.58
C LEU A 457 31.30 -2.95 10.33
N ASN A 458 30.41 -1.98 10.11
CA ASN A 458 30.47 -1.12 8.93
C ASN A 458 31.72 -0.21 8.99
N VAL A 459 32.66 -0.44 8.07
CA VAL A 459 33.91 0.33 7.96
C VAL A 459 33.69 1.48 6.99
N ASN A 460 33.68 2.72 7.50
CA ASN A 460 33.48 3.91 6.68
C ASN A 460 34.72 4.26 5.82
N GLY A 461 34.48 4.95 4.69
CA GLY A 461 35.51 5.31 3.71
C GLY A 461 36.74 6.04 4.28
N PRO A 462 36.58 7.04 5.17
CA PRO A 462 37.72 7.74 5.78
C PRO A 462 38.60 6.86 6.67
N THR A 463 38.05 5.79 7.26
CA THR A 463 38.84 4.83 8.05
C THR A 463 39.63 3.91 7.17
N VAL A 464 39.06 3.46 6.04
CA VAL A 464 39.79 2.70 5.02
C VAL A 464 40.94 3.53 4.48
N GLU A 465 40.70 4.80 4.13
CA GLU A 465 41.70 5.70 3.55
C GLU A 465 42.92 5.90 4.45
N ARG A 466 42.72 6.06 5.77
CA ARG A 466 43.82 6.16 6.74
C ARG A 466 44.60 4.86 6.94
N ALA A 467 44.00 3.72 6.61
CA ALA A 467 44.64 2.41 6.73
C ALA A 467 45.42 2.00 5.47
N LEU A 468 45.25 2.71 4.35
CA LEU A 468 45.96 2.43 3.10
C LEU A 468 47.46 2.71 3.24
N THR A 469 48.26 1.88 2.59
CA THR A 469 49.69 2.17 2.38
C THR A 469 49.84 3.37 1.43
N PRO A 470 50.96 4.13 1.48
CA PRO A 470 51.18 5.25 0.58
C PRO A 470 51.01 4.92 -0.92
N GLU A 471 51.42 3.72 -1.32
CA GLU A 471 51.28 3.20 -2.69
C GLU A 471 49.81 3.03 -3.10
N HIS A 472 49.03 2.25 -2.36
CA HIS A 472 47.59 2.08 -2.60
C HIS A 472 46.79 3.38 -2.43
N ALA A 473 47.20 4.28 -1.54
CA ALA A 473 46.57 5.60 -1.42
C ALA A 473 46.79 6.43 -2.70
N ALA A 474 48.01 6.41 -3.26
CA ALA A 474 48.31 7.06 -4.54
C ALA A 474 47.57 6.43 -5.73
N GLU A 475 47.50 5.09 -5.79
CA GLU A 475 46.74 4.36 -6.83
C GLU A 475 45.24 4.69 -6.75
N ARG A 476 44.63 4.61 -5.56
CA ARG A 476 43.23 5.00 -5.34
C ARG A 476 42.97 6.44 -5.72
N LYS A 477 43.88 7.37 -5.36
CA LYS A 477 43.76 8.78 -5.75
C LYS A 477 43.79 8.94 -7.27
N ALA A 478 44.74 8.30 -7.96
CA ALA A 478 44.84 8.36 -9.42
C ALA A 478 43.58 7.79 -10.12
N LEU A 479 43.02 6.71 -9.59
CA LEU A 479 41.75 6.13 -10.08
C LEU A 479 40.58 7.09 -9.86
N ASN A 480 40.48 7.70 -8.68
CA ASN A 480 39.45 8.71 -8.39
C ASN A 480 39.58 9.96 -9.27
N ASP A 481 40.81 10.45 -9.50
CA ASP A 481 41.07 11.58 -10.39
C ASP A 481 40.64 11.25 -11.83
N ARG A 482 40.89 10.02 -12.30
CA ARG A 482 40.44 9.54 -13.61
C ARG A 482 38.93 9.40 -13.70
N ILE A 483 38.27 8.88 -12.66
CA ILE A 483 36.81 8.83 -12.57
C ILE A 483 36.24 10.25 -12.63
N ALA A 484 36.81 11.20 -11.89
CA ALA A 484 36.37 12.59 -11.90
C ALA A 484 36.57 13.27 -13.27
N ALA A 485 37.64 12.94 -13.99
CA ALA A 485 37.84 13.41 -15.36
C ALA A 485 36.78 12.86 -16.32
N LEU A 486 36.51 11.54 -16.28
CA LEU A 486 35.47 10.90 -17.08
C LEU A 486 34.06 11.44 -16.75
N GLN A 487 33.79 11.74 -15.48
CA GLN A 487 32.52 12.36 -15.06
C GLN A 487 32.33 13.76 -15.68
N LYS A 488 33.41 14.54 -15.86
CA LYS A 488 33.34 15.85 -16.54
C LYS A 488 33.08 15.74 -18.04
N GLU A 489 33.34 14.59 -18.65
CA GLU A 489 33.01 14.32 -20.06
C GLU A 489 31.54 13.98 -20.27
N LYS A 490 30.76 13.75 -19.19
CA LYS A 490 29.33 13.49 -19.33
C LYS A 490 28.62 14.71 -19.93
N PRO A 491 27.72 14.52 -20.90
CA PRO A 491 26.94 15.60 -21.46
C PRO A 491 26.06 16.27 -20.39
N GLN A 492 25.68 17.52 -20.62
CA GLN A 492 24.75 18.22 -19.74
C GLN A 492 23.44 17.42 -19.61
N PRO A 493 22.87 17.30 -18.39
CA PRO A 493 21.62 16.59 -18.18
C PRO A 493 20.50 17.16 -19.06
N ILE A 494 19.77 16.28 -19.74
CA ILE A 494 18.57 16.65 -20.48
C ILE A 494 17.38 16.87 -19.52
N PRO A 495 16.41 17.73 -19.87
CA PRO A 495 15.20 17.88 -19.06
C PRO A 495 14.40 16.57 -19.05
N VAL A 496 13.99 16.15 -17.86
CA VAL A 496 13.22 14.92 -17.64
C VAL A 496 12.02 15.20 -16.74
N ALA A 497 10.95 14.44 -16.94
CA ALA A 497 9.81 14.38 -16.04
C ALA A 497 9.86 13.12 -15.19
N ASP A 498 9.47 13.24 -13.93
CA ASP A 498 9.26 12.10 -13.04
C ASP A 498 7.89 11.47 -13.33
N ILE A 499 7.90 10.23 -13.83
CA ILE A 499 6.71 9.55 -14.33
C ILE A 499 6.49 8.20 -13.65
N VAL A 500 5.33 7.62 -13.92
CA VAL A 500 4.99 6.23 -13.63
C VAL A 500 4.67 5.51 -14.95
N THR A 501 5.24 4.32 -15.12
CA THR A 501 4.94 3.43 -16.25
C THR A 501 4.89 1.98 -15.80
N ASP A 502 4.55 1.06 -16.71
CA ASP A 502 4.59 -0.37 -16.43
C ASP A 502 6.03 -0.92 -16.56
N GLY A 503 6.41 -1.76 -15.60
CA GLY A 503 7.71 -2.40 -15.54
C GLY A 503 7.74 -3.52 -14.51
N ASP A 504 8.94 -3.90 -14.08
CA ASP A 504 9.10 -4.93 -13.07
C ASP A 504 10.02 -4.45 -11.96
N TYR A 505 9.40 -4.11 -10.83
CA TYR A 505 10.06 -3.61 -9.61
C TYR A 505 11.14 -4.56 -9.06
N ARG A 506 11.11 -5.84 -9.43
CA ARG A 506 12.14 -6.83 -9.07
C ARG A 506 13.48 -6.51 -9.73
N PHE A 507 13.48 -5.71 -10.78
CA PHE A 507 14.66 -5.31 -11.55
C PHE A 507 15.04 -3.83 -11.42
N THR A 508 14.31 -3.01 -10.64
CA THR A 508 14.91 -2.16 -9.59
C THR A 508 16.36 -1.69 -9.78
N PRO A 509 16.76 -0.78 -10.71
CA PRO A 509 18.15 -0.32 -10.77
C PRO A 509 18.57 0.33 -9.44
N LEU A 510 19.88 0.27 -9.13
CA LEU A 510 20.42 0.93 -7.93
C LEU A 510 20.42 2.45 -8.13
N GLY A 511 19.75 3.16 -7.22
CA GLY A 511 19.72 4.62 -7.13
C GLY A 511 20.54 5.17 -5.96
N PRO A 512 20.64 6.50 -5.84
CA PRO A 512 21.18 7.15 -4.66
C PRO A 512 20.40 6.74 -3.39
N GLY A 513 21.10 6.30 -2.35
CA GLY A 513 20.47 5.81 -1.10
C GLY A 513 20.23 4.29 -1.05
N ASP A 514 20.36 3.60 -2.19
CA ASP A 514 20.33 2.13 -2.26
C ASP A 514 21.68 1.53 -1.81
N ASP A 515 22.06 1.78 -0.57
CA ASP A 515 23.10 1.00 0.07
C ASP A 515 22.57 -0.43 0.28
N VAL A 516 23.44 -1.43 0.10
CA VAL A 516 23.11 -2.82 0.49
C VAL A 516 23.10 -2.89 2.01
N ILE A 517 22.02 -2.42 2.60
CA ILE A 517 21.75 -2.45 4.04
C ILE A 517 20.70 -3.54 4.25
N GLY A 518 21.03 -4.53 5.09
CA GLY A 518 20.09 -5.56 5.53
C GLY A 518 20.25 -6.94 4.90
N CYS A 519 19.29 -7.79 5.24
CA CYS A 519 19.24 -9.21 4.95
C CYS A 519 19.20 -9.52 3.45
N VAL A 520 20.34 -9.95 2.87
CA VAL A 520 20.44 -10.39 1.47
C VAL A 520 19.46 -11.52 1.13
N LYS A 521 19.10 -12.36 2.10
CA LYS A 521 18.14 -13.47 1.95
C LYS A 521 16.68 -13.04 1.88
N CYS A 522 16.38 -11.84 2.36
CA CYS A 522 15.04 -11.27 2.39
C CYS A 522 14.67 -10.61 1.05
N ARG A 523 15.66 -10.47 0.16
CA ARG A 523 15.48 -9.98 -1.20
C ARG A 523 14.77 -11.00 -2.06
N ILE A 524 13.95 -10.52 -2.98
CA ILE A 524 13.40 -11.36 -4.05
C ILE A 524 14.57 -11.89 -4.88
N GLN A 525 14.86 -13.19 -4.76
CA GLN A 525 15.92 -13.85 -5.52
C GLN A 525 15.56 -13.86 -7.01
N GLU A 526 16.50 -13.37 -7.83
CA GLU A 526 16.24 -12.95 -9.20
C GLU A 526 15.89 -14.12 -10.13
N ALA A 527 14.91 -13.88 -11.00
CA ALA A 527 14.70 -14.63 -12.24
C ALA A 527 15.24 -13.78 -13.42
N GLU A 528 15.25 -14.32 -14.64
CA GLU A 528 15.57 -13.52 -15.84
C GLU A 528 14.51 -12.43 -16.08
N GLY A 529 14.93 -11.21 -16.45
CA GLY A 529 14.04 -10.10 -16.78
C GLY A 529 14.72 -8.73 -16.84
N THR A 530 13.93 -7.67 -17.03
CA THR A 530 14.39 -6.28 -17.14
C THR A 530 13.47 -5.33 -16.36
N PHE A 531 13.99 -4.19 -15.91
CA PHE A 531 13.20 -3.18 -15.18
C PHE A 531 12.09 -2.58 -16.05
N LEU A 532 12.45 -2.10 -17.24
CA LEU A 532 11.52 -1.69 -18.27
C LEU A 532 11.54 -2.73 -19.38
N HIS A 533 10.37 -3.02 -19.94
CA HIS A 533 10.22 -3.99 -21.00
C HIS A 533 10.77 -3.45 -22.33
N THR A 534 11.75 -4.16 -22.90
CA THR A 534 12.41 -3.78 -24.16
C THR A 534 12.33 -4.88 -25.23
N GLY A 535 11.77 -6.04 -24.89
CA GLY A 535 11.66 -7.19 -25.80
C GLY A 535 10.58 -7.02 -26.87
N PRO A 536 10.63 -7.83 -27.94
CA PRO A 536 9.61 -7.83 -29.01
C PRO A 536 8.30 -8.50 -28.59
N ALA A 537 8.33 -9.32 -27.54
CA ALA A 537 7.12 -9.91 -26.95
C ALA A 537 6.29 -8.83 -26.24
N ARG A 538 5.03 -9.12 -25.94
CA ARG A 538 4.21 -8.21 -25.14
C ARG A 538 4.65 -8.23 -23.67
N TYR A 539 4.68 -7.07 -23.03
CA TYR A 539 4.95 -6.95 -21.61
C TYR A 539 4.00 -7.81 -20.78
N GLN A 540 4.57 -8.52 -19.81
CA GLN A 540 3.84 -9.34 -18.86
C GLN A 540 3.97 -8.73 -17.47
N VAL A 541 2.82 -8.41 -16.87
CA VAL A 541 2.75 -7.86 -15.52
C VAL A 541 3.24 -8.91 -14.51
N PRO A 542 4.05 -8.51 -13.51
CA PRO A 542 4.36 -9.37 -12.38
C PRO A 542 3.07 -9.90 -11.72
N PRO A 543 3.06 -11.17 -11.25
CA PRO A 543 1.85 -11.73 -10.66
C PRO A 543 1.50 -11.03 -9.34
N SER A 544 0.27 -10.56 -9.22
CA SER A 544 -0.33 -10.04 -7.99
C SER A 544 -1.20 -11.11 -7.33
N TYR A 545 -1.25 -11.11 -6.00
CA TYR A 545 -1.97 -12.12 -5.23
C TYR A 545 -2.91 -11.45 -4.23
N PHE A 546 -3.99 -12.13 -3.87
CA PHE A 546 -4.80 -11.79 -2.72
C PHE A 546 -3.95 -11.96 -1.46
N LEU A 547 -3.90 -10.98 -0.57
CA LEU A 547 -3.15 -11.12 0.68
C LEU A 547 -4.10 -11.41 1.83
N VAL A 548 -3.90 -12.53 2.50
CA VAL A 548 -4.73 -12.93 3.64
C VAL A 548 -4.48 -11.95 4.77
N ARG A 549 -5.54 -11.22 5.15
CA ARG A 549 -5.46 -10.14 6.14
C ARG A 549 -4.48 -9.01 5.80
N GLY A 550 -4.15 -8.85 4.52
CA GLY A 550 -3.20 -7.82 4.09
C GLY A 550 -1.74 -8.14 4.39
N ASP A 551 -1.41 -9.37 4.77
CA ASP A 551 -0.04 -9.80 5.04
C ASP A 551 0.71 -10.17 3.74
N PRO A 552 1.77 -9.45 3.35
CA PRO A 552 2.57 -9.73 2.14
C PRO A 552 3.20 -11.14 2.11
N ALA A 553 3.43 -11.75 3.28
CA ALA A 553 3.96 -13.10 3.39
C ALA A 553 2.89 -14.19 3.19
N SER A 554 1.61 -13.83 3.35
CA SER A 554 0.47 -14.77 3.31
C SER A 554 -0.35 -14.61 2.04
N LYS A 555 0.11 -15.23 0.94
CA LYS A 555 -0.53 -15.17 -0.38
C LYS A 555 -1.69 -16.17 -0.52
N GLY A 556 -2.82 -15.67 -1.02
CA GLY A 556 -3.99 -16.42 -1.46
C GLY A 556 -4.03 -16.56 -2.99
N SER A 557 -5.22 -16.44 -3.59
CA SER A 557 -5.39 -16.64 -5.02
C SER A 557 -4.65 -15.60 -5.87
N LEU A 558 -4.27 -15.99 -7.09
CA LEU A 558 -3.75 -15.07 -8.10
C LEU A 558 -4.84 -14.07 -8.51
N MET A 559 -4.52 -12.78 -8.48
CA MET A 559 -5.48 -11.70 -8.74
C MET A 559 -5.46 -11.26 -10.19
N LYS A 560 -6.66 -11.17 -10.76
CA LYS A 560 -6.90 -10.55 -12.07
C LYS A 560 -7.27 -9.07 -11.85
N PRO A 561 -6.92 -8.18 -12.79
CA PRO A 561 -7.37 -6.79 -12.72
C PRO A 561 -8.90 -6.72 -12.73
N GLY A 562 -9.46 -5.80 -11.95
CA GLY A 562 -10.89 -5.57 -11.84
C GLY A 562 -11.19 -4.27 -11.10
N PHE A 563 -12.47 -3.97 -10.91
CA PHE A 563 -12.94 -2.71 -10.33
C PHE A 563 -13.89 -2.95 -9.16
N ILE A 564 -14.33 -1.88 -8.50
CA ILE A 564 -15.27 -1.96 -7.38
C ILE A 564 -16.65 -2.42 -7.88
N THR A 565 -16.99 -3.67 -7.58
CA THR A 565 -18.12 -4.42 -8.15
C THR A 565 -19.48 -3.81 -7.80
N VAL A 566 -19.60 -3.08 -6.67
CA VAL A 566 -20.84 -2.35 -6.33
C VAL A 566 -21.05 -1.11 -7.21
N ALA A 567 -19.97 -0.48 -7.69
CA ALA A 567 -20.00 0.75 -8.48
C ALA A 567 -19.77 0.52 -9.99
N THR A 568 -19.53 -0.73 -10.39
CA THR A 568 -19.32 -1.11 -11.79
C THR A 568 -20.61 -1.54 -12.44
N TYR A 569 -20.94 -0.89 -13.55
CA TYR A 569 -22.02 -1.26 -14.44
C TYR A 569 -21.46 -2.01 -15.65
N GLY A 570 -22.20 -3.01 -16.13
CA GLY A 570 -21.78 -3.85 -17.25
C GLY A 570 -20.53 -4.68 -16.94
N ASN A 571 -19.78 -5.02 -18.00
CA ASN A 571 -18.49 -5.72 -17.93
C ASN A 571 -17.44 -4.90 -18.69
N PRO A 572 -16.98 -3.76 -18.12
CA PRO A 572 -15.95 -2.95 -18.76
C PRO A 572 -14.66 -3.79 -18.91
N PRO A 573 -13.86 -3.53 -19.95
CA PRO A 573 -12.57 -4.20 -20.13
C PRO A 573 -11.66 -3.88 -18.94
N THR A 574 -10.94 -4.89 -18.46
CA THR A 574 -9.97 -4.77 -17.35
C THR A 574 -8.52 -4.67 -17.84
N GLU A 575 -8.30 -4.83 -19.14
CA GLU A 575 -7.03 -4.59 -19.83
C GLU A 575 -7.32 -3.99 -21.22
N ILE A 576 -6.69 -2.88 -21.57
CA ILE A 576 -6.78 -2.24 -22.90
C ILE A 576 -5.35 -2.03 -23.42
N PRO A 577 -4.75 -3.06 -24.03
CA PRO A 577 -3.32 -3.08 -24.31
C PRO A 577 -2.95 -2.10 -25.43
N PRO A 578 -1.84 -1.36 -25.30
CA PRO A 578 -1.36 -0.52 -26.40
C PRO A 578 -0.81 -1.36 -27.56
N ALA A 579 -0.85 -0.80 -28.76
CA ALA A 579 -0.34 -1.46 -29.96
C ALA A 579 1.18 -1.73 -29.92
N ASP A 580 1.93 -0.94 -29.16
CA ASP A 580 3.39 -1.10 -28.99
C ASP A 580 3.77 -2.29 -28.08
N GLY A 581 2.81 -2.86 -27.36
CA GLY A 581 3.01 -3.99 -26.45
C GLY A 581 3.92 -3.70 -25.26
N ARG A 582 4.28 -2.44 -25.00
CA ARG A 582 5.27 -2.06 -23.97
C ARG A 582 4.70 -2.01 -22.55
N THR A 583 3.41 -1.75 -22.44
CA THR A 583 2.69 -1.76 -21.16
C THR A 583 1.52 -2.74 -21.21
N SER A 584 0.93 -3.02 -20.06
CA SER A 584 -0.13 -4.03 -19.94
C SER A 584 -1.47 -3.56 -20.49
N GLY A 585 -1.72 -2.25 -20.42
CA GLY A 585 -3.03 -1.66 -20.68
C GLY A 585 -3.99 -1.73 -19.49
N ARG A 586 -3.54 -2.24 -18.33
CA ARG A 586 -4.38 -2.35 -17.12
C ARG A 586 -4.66 -0.99 -16.50
N ARG A 587 -3.67 -0.10 -16.48
CA ARG A 587 -3.86 1.28 -16.00
C ARG A 587 -4.77 2.05 -16.93
N ARG A 588 -4.64 1.86 -18.25
CA ARG A 588 -5.59 2.41 -19.23
C ARG A 588 -7.02 1.93 -18.99
N ALA A 589 -7.22 0.64 -18.76
CA ALA A 589 -8.55 0.10 -18.44
C ALA A 589 -9.15 0.75 -17.16
N LEU A 590 -8.34 0.89 -16.11
CA LEU A 590 -8.72 1.59 -14.89
C LEU A 590 -9.06 3.06 -15.15
N ALA A 591 -8.24 3.76 -15.91
CA ALA A 591 -8.45 5.16 -16.30
C ALA A 591 -9.77 5.35 -17.07
N GLU A 592 -10.06 4.46 -18.02
CA GLU A 592 -11.33 4.45 -18.77
C GLU A 592 -12.53 4.20 -17.85
N TRP A 593 -12.44 3.28 -16.90
CA TRP A 593 -13.50 3.02 -15.92
C TRP A 593 -13.73 4.20 -14.96
N LEU A 594 -12.66 4.82 -14.44
CA LEU A 594 -12.74 5.99 -13.56
C LEU A 594 -13.39 7.19 -14.26
N ALA A 595 -13.08 7.38 -15.55
CA ALA A 595 -13.55 8.48 -16.37
C ALA A 595 -14.86 8.19 -17.11
N SER A 596 -15.43 6.99 -16.95
CA SER A 596 -16.64 6.57 -17.64
C SER A 596 -17.87 7.33 -17.16
N ARG A 597 -18.80 7.61 -18.08
CA ARG A 597 -20.15 8.11 -17.75
C ARG A 597 -20.96 7.08 -16.94
N GLU A 598 -20.57 5.81 -17.00
CA GLU A 598 -21.16 4.71 -16.23
C GLU A 598 -20.50 4.53 -14.85
N ASN A 599 -19.58 5.43 -14.46
CA ASN A 599 -19.07 5.49 -13.10
C ASN A 599 -19.96 6.42 -12.26
N PRO A 600 -20.69 5.91 -11.25
CA PRO A 600 -21.62 6.74 -10.46
C PRO A 600 -20.92 7.67 -9.47
N LEU A 601 -19.61 7.49 -9.23
CA LEU A 601 -18.90 8.12 -8.12
C LEU A 601 -18.07 9.34 -8.56
N ALA A 602 -17.18 9.16 -9.53
CA ALA A 602 -16.22 10.20 -9.96
C ALA A 602 -16.87 11.58 -10.23
N PRO A 603 -17.96 11.70 -11.03
CA PRO A 603 -18.60 13.00 -11.26
C PRO A 603 -19.23 13.60 -9.99
N ARG A 604 -19.76 12.78 -9.08
CA ARG A 604 -20.34 13.26 -7.82
C ARG A 604 -19.27 13.84 -6.91
N VAL A 605 -18.14 13.17 -6.82
CA VAL A 605 -17.04 13.56 -5.94
C VAL A 605 -16.44 14.89 -6.38
N ILE A 606 -16.15 15.07 -7.68
CA ILE A 606 -15.58 16.33 -8.15
C ILE A 606 -16.57 17.49 -8.00
N VAL A 607 -17.86 17.29 -8.31
CA VAL A 607 -18.89 18.33 -8.12
C VAL A 607 -19.03 18.69 -6.64
N ASN A 608 -19.01 17.70 -5.74
CA ASN A 608 -19.08 17.97 -4.30
C ASN A 608 -17.85 18.74 -3.79
N ARG A 609 -16.66 18.45 -4.31
CA ARG A 609 -15.41 19.17 -4.00
C ARG A 609 -15.44 20.62 -4.48
N VAL A 610 -15.83 20.84 -5.74
CA VAL A 610 -15.97 22.20 -6.29
C VAL A 610 -16.97 23.00 -5.46
N TRP A 611 -18.12 22.41 -5.15
CA TRP A 611 -19.12 23.04 -4.29
C TRP A 611 -18.57 23.35 -2.89
N HIS A 612 -17.85 22.41 -2.28
CA HIS A 612 -17.25 22.59 -0.96
C HIS A 612 -16.27 23.77 -0.92
N HIS A 613 -15.41 23.91 -1.92
CA HIS A 613 -14.42 24.99 -1.95
C HIS A 613 -15.02 26.38 -2.22
N HIS A 614 -16.16 26.45 -2.94
CA HIS A 614 -16.87 27.71 -3.12
C HIS A 614 -17.77 28.09 -1.93
N PHE A 615 -18.45 27.11 -1.32
CA PHE A 615 -19.51 27.38 -0.34
C PHE A 615 -19.15 26.98 1.10
N GLY A 616 -17.93 26.49 1.35
CA GLY A 616 -17.44 26.05 2.65
C GLY A 616 -17.97 24.68 3.13
N ARG A 617 -19.03 24.15 2.49
CA ARG A 617 -19.62 22.85 2.77
C ARG A 617 -20.07 22.21 1.48
N GLY A 618 -19.71 20.95 1.23
CA GLY A 618 -20.19 20.20 0.07
C GLY A 618 -21.71 20.04 0.07
N ILE A 619 -22.28 19.75 -1.10
CA ILE A 619 -23.68 19.32 -1.27
C ILE A 619 -23.99 18.19 -0.28
N VAL A 620 -23.02 17.29 -0.12
CA VAL A 620 -22.98 16.34 0.99
C VAL A 620 -21.79 16.68 1.88
N PRO A 621 -22.00 16.73 3.22
CA PRO A 621 -20.97 17.14 4.17
C PRO A 621 -19.70 16.26 4.18
N THR A 622 -19.75 15.02 3.70
CA THR A 622 -18.58 14.14 3.65
C THR A 622 -18.17 13.86 2.20
N LEU A 623 -16.85 13.73 1.98
CA LEU A 623 -16.30 13.22 0.72
C LEU A 623 -16.20 11.69 0.71
N CYS A 624 -16.05 11.07 1.88
CA CYS A 624 -16.21 9.63 2.08
C CYS A 624 -17.64 9.35 2.51
N TRP A 625 -18.34 8.56 1.71
CA TRP A 625 -19.73 8.18 1.94
C TRP A 625 -19.88 7.10 3.02
N THR A 626 -19.22 7.26 4.16
CA THR A 626 -19.44 6.36 5.31
C THR A 626 -20.73 6.77 5.99
N GLY A 627 -21.74 5.89 5.95
CA GLY A 627 -22.96 6.00 6.75
C GLY A 627 -22.71 5.92 8.25
#